data_AF-A0AA39XVM8-F1
#
_entry.id   AF-A0AA39XVM8-F1
#
_cell.length_a   1.000
_cell.length_b   1.000
_cell.length_c   1.000
_cell.angle_alpha   90.00
_cell.angle_beta   90.00
_cell.angle_gamma   90.00
#
_symmetry.space_group_name_H-M   'P 1'
#
loop_
_entity.id
_entity.type
_entity.pdbx_description
1 polymer ?
#
loop_
_entity_poly.entity_id
_entity_poly.type
_entity_poly.pdbx_seq_one_letter_code
_entity_poly.pdbx_strand_id
1 'polypeptide(L)'
;GHSRSTSQPLASPTPQNFLNNGTAPPGLAFQAFSQPAYLGTATAVIQEEGFFDIGQRRSYVWLPDDTGCCVTFCKDKTTATGWWCKARYRTNATGVFSRVYIWCGGIDGVKNGTCS
;
A
#
# COMPACT_ATOMS: atom_id res chain seq x y z
N GLY A 1 11.66 -24.17 -31.11
CA GLY A 1 11.57 -23.17 -30.04
C GLY A 1 10.13 -22.75 -29.91
N HIS A 2 9.54 -22.84 -28.71
CA HIS A 2 8.14 -22.46 -28.48
C HIS A 2 8.10 -21.43 -27.36
N SER A 3 7.88 -20.17 -27.72
CA SER A 3 7.65 -19.08 -26.77
C SER A 3 6.20 -19.18 -26.25
N ARG A 4 6.04 -19.59 -25.00
CA ARG A 4 4.75 -19.58 -24.30
C ARG A 4 4.52 -18.16 -23.76
N SER A 5 3.77 -17.35 -24.49
CA SER A 5 3.27 -16.08 -23.97
C SER A 5 2.19 -16.36 -22.93
N THR A 6 2.59 -16.30 -21.67
CA THR A 6 1.67 -16.35 -20.53
C THR A 6 0.95 -15.01 -20.43
N SER A 7 -0.23 -14.89 -21.02
CA SER A 7 -1.11 -13.75 -20.81
C SER A 7 -1.60 -13.77 -19.36
N GLN A 8 -1.00 -12.96 -18.49
CA GLN A 8 -1.58 -12.68 -17.17
C GLN A 8 -2.94 -12.00 -17.36
N PRO A 9 -3.98 -12.36 -16.59
CA PRO A 9 -5.22 -11.62 -16.59
C PRO A 9 -4.91 -10.18 -16.15
N LEU A 10 -5.11 -9.22 -17.06
CA LEU A 10 -5.10 -7.81 -16.72
C LEU A 10 -6.30 -7.63 -15.78
N ALA A 11 -6.04 -7.47 -14.48
CA ALA A 11 -7.09 -7.22 -13.51
C ALA A 11 -7.99 -6.10 -14.04
N SER A 12 -9.28 -6.41 -14.21
CA SER A 12 -10.28 -5.46 -14.68
C SER A 12 -10.17 -4.18 -13.87
N PRO A 13 -10.20 -2.97 -14.48
CA PRO A 13 -10.13 -1.74 -13.71
C PRO A 13 -11.41 -1.62 -12.89
N THR A 14 -11.37 -2.13 -11.67
CA THR A 14 -12.32 -1.78 -10.62
C THR A 14 -12.39 -0.25 -10.64
N PRO A 15 -13.58 0.38 -10.61
CA PRO A 15 -13.67 1.84 -10.52
C PRO A 15 -12.72 2.29 -9.42
N GLN A 16 -11.70 3.07 -9.80
CA GLN A 16 -10.66 3.49 -8.87
C GLN A 16 -11.32 4.46 -7.88
N ASN A 17 -11.87 3.92 -6.80
CA ASN A 17 -12.31 4.74 -5.68
C ASN A 17 -11.03 5.31 -5.07
N PHE A 18 -10.74 6.56 -5.41
CA PHE A 18 -9.55 7.26 -4.97
C PHE A 18 -9.71 7.65 -3.50
N LEU A 19 -8.91 7.04 -2.61
CA LEU A 19 -9.00 7.29 -1.17
C LEU A 19 -8.66 8.74 -0.78
N ASN A 20 -8.05 9.52 -1.67
CA ASN A 20 -7.73 10.93 -1.42
C ASN A 20 -8.91 11.90 -1.64
N ASN A 21 -10.05 11.45 -2.20
CA ASN A 21 -11.22 12.31 -2.44
C ASN A 21 -12.57 11.58 -2.29
N GLY A 22 -12.58 10.39 -1.67
CA GLY A 22 -13.77 9.55 -1.53
C GLY A 22 -13.99 9.07 -0.10
N THR A 23 -15.16 8.48 0.14
CA THR A 23 -15.41 7.76 1.39
C THR A 23 -14.58 6.48 1.39
N ALA A 24 -13.82 6.28 2.47
CA ALA A 24 -13.09 5.05 2.67
C ALA A 24 -14.07 3.87 2.72
N PRO A 25 -13.75 2.72 2.11
CA PRO A 25 -14.51 1.52 2.36
C PRO A 25 -14.40 1.13 3.86
N PRO A 26 -15.38 0.39 4.41
CA PRO A 26 -15.31 -0.09 5.78
C PRO A 26 -14.11 -1.03 5.97
N GLY A 27 -13.45 -0.95 7.12
CA GLY A 27 -12.22 -1.70 7.41
C GLY A 27 -10.96 -1.01 6.89
N LEU A 28 -9.84 -1.76 6.87
CA LEU A 28 -8.56 -1.21 6.46
C LEU A 28 -8.56 -0.87 4.97
N ALA A 29 -7.91 0.24 4.60
CA ALA A 29 -7.75 0.66 3.22
C ALA A 29 -6.40 1.34 2.99
N PHE A 30 -5.68 0.89 1.97
CA PHE A 30 -4.42 1.48 1.53
C PHE A 30 -4.44 1.76 0.03
N GLN A 31 -3.97 2.95 -0.36
CA GLN A 31 -3.75 3.28 -1.77
C GLN A 31 -2.51 4.16 -1.91
N ALA A 32 -1.71 3.92 -2.95
CA ALA A 32 -0.49 4.68 -3.21
C ALA A 32 -0.42 5.17 -4.66
N PHE A 33 0.32 6.25 -4.86
CA PHE A 33 0.43 6.95 -6.15
C PHE A 33 1.90 7.13 -6.57
N SER A 34 2.16 7.09 -7.87
CA SER A 34 3.52 7.15 -8.41
C SER A 34 4.17 8.53 -8.25
N GLN A 35 3.38 9.60 -8.10
CA GLN A 35 3.86 10.96 -7.91
C GLN A 35 3.40 11.55 -6.56
N PRO A 36 4.01 12.67 -6.12
CA PRO A 36 3.50 13.45 -5.00
C PRO A 36 2.07 13.96 -5.23
N ALA A 37 1.43 14.44 -4.17
CA ALA A 37 0.09 15.01 -4.15
C ALA A 37 -1.01 14.09 -4.72
N TYR A 38 -0.84 12.77 -4.59
CA TYR A 38 -1.78 11.76 -5.09
C TYR A 38 -1.94 11.76 -6.62
N LEU A 39 -0.88 12.17 -7.33
CA LEU A 39 -0.86 12.24 -8.80
C LEU A 39 -0.23 10.99 -9.44
N GLY A 40 -0.43 10.86 -10.75
CA GLY A 40 0.11 9.77 -11.55
C GLY A 40 -0.67 8.46 -11.38
N THR A 41 0.00 7.33 -11.59
CA THR A 41 -0.62 6.00 -11.52
C THR A 41 -0.90 5.63 -10.07
N ALA A 42 -2.17 5.32 -9.77
CA ALA A 42 -2.60 4.79 -8.48
C ALA A 42 -2.54 3.26 -8.45
N THR A 43 -2.32 2.69 -7.27
CA THR A 43 -2.58 1.27 -7.01
C THR A 43 -4.09 1.02 -6.93
N ALA A 44 -4.47 -0.26 -7.00
CA ALA A 44 -5.75 -0.68 -6.42
C ALA A 44 -5.80 -0.34 -4.92
N VAL A 45 -7.01 -0.26 -4.38
CA VAL A 45 -7.22 -0.14 -2.93
C VAL A 45 -6.98 -1.50 -2.30
N ILE A 46 -5.99 -1.59 -1.42
CA ILE A 46 -5.66 -2.81 -0.67
C ILE A 46 -6.43 -2.77 0.64
N GLN A 47 -7.19 -3.82 0.93
CA GLN A 47 -8.07 -3.92 2.10
C GLN A 47 -7.81 -5.18 2.93
N GLU A 48 -6.67 -5.81 2.72
CA GLU A 48 -6.29 -7.06 3.37
C GLU A 48 -4.84 -7.02 3.84
N GLU A 49 -4.50 -7.95 4.72
CA GLU A 49 -3.15 -8.13 5.24
C GLU A 49 -2.23 -8.82 4.24
N GLY A 50 -0.92 -8.66 4.44
CA GLY A 50 0.10 -9.34 3.66
C GLY A 50 1.04 -8.38 2.94
N PHE A 51 1.84 -8.96 2.04
CA PHE A 51 2.86 -8.24 1.30
C PHE A 51 2.40 -7.89 -0.11
N PHE A 52 2.55 -6.63 -0.49
CA PHE A 52 2.11 -6.13 -1.78
C PHE A 52 3.25 -5.40 -2.50
N ASP A 53 3.70 -5.97 -3.62
CA ASP A 53 4.62 -5.32 -4.54
C ASP A 53 3.82 -4.35 -5.42
N ILE A 54 3.97 -3.05 -5.16
CA ILE A 54 3.14 -1.99 -5.75
C ILE A 54 3.92 -1.12 -6.73
N GLY A 55 5.21 -1.40 -6.96
CA GLY A 55 6.09 -0.55 -7.77
C GLY A 55 6.38 0.78 -7.07
N GLN A 56 7.23 1.62 -7.66
CA GLN A 56 7.68 2.85 -7.00
C GLN A 56 6.54 3.85 -6.74
N ARG A 57 6.42 4.32 -5.49
CA ARG A 57 5.38 5.25 -5.03
C ARG A 57 5.98 6.41 -4.25
N ARG A 58 5.31 7.57 -4.33
CA ARG A 58 5.73 8.85 -3.74
C ARG A 58 4.67 9.55 -2.91
N SER A 59 3.42 9.09 -2.94
CA SER A 59 2.38 9.52 -2.02
C SER A 59 1.43 8.36 -1.72
N TYR A 60 0.72 8.43 -0.60
CA TYR A 60 -0.21 7.38 -0.18
C TYR A 60 -1.29 7.87 0.78
N VAL A 61 -2.34 7.06 0.87
CA VAL A 61 -3.39 7.14 1.86
C VAL A 61 -3.44 5.81 2.59
N TRP A 62 -3.40 5.87 3.92
CA TRP A 62 -3.54 4.73 4.82
C TRP A 62 -4.68 4.99 5.80
N LEU A 63 -5.68 4.12 5.81
CA LEU A 63 -6.88 4.24 6.63
C LEU A 63 -7.11 2.89 7.31
N PRO A 64 -6.64 2.71 8.56
CA PRO A 64 -6.78 1.46 9.28
C PRO A 64 -8.18 1.24 9.86
N ASP A 65 -9.06 2.25 9.94
CA ASP A 65 -10.43 2.11 10.48
C ASP A 65 -10.51 1.40 11.86
N ASP A 66 -9.63 1.78 12.80
CA ASP A 66 -9.53 1.20 14.15
C ASP A 66 -9.38 -0.34 14.24
N THR A 67 -9.03 -0.98 13.12
CA THR A 67 -8.79 -2.44 13.04
C THR A 67 -7.55 -2.91 13.81
N GLY A 68 -6.75 -2.01 14.37
CA GLY A 68 -5.45 -2.33 14.96
C GLY A 68 -4.40 -2.76 13.92
N CYS A 69 -4.60 -2.40 12.64
CA CYS A 69 -3.67 -2.70 11.57
C CYS A 69 -2.60 -1.61 11.40
N CYS A 70 -1.45 -2.04 10.91
CA CYS A 70 -0.30 -1.20 10.61
C CYS A 70 0.19 -1.46 9.18
N VAL A 71 0.72 -0.42 8.55
CA VAL A 71 1.41 -0.53 7.26
C VAL A 71 2.91 -0.30 7.46
N THR A 72 3.71 -1.18 6.89
CA THR A 72 5.18 -1.04 6.80
C THR A 72 5.55 -0.72 5.37
N PHE A 73 6.34 0.33 5.18
CA PHE A 73 6.81 0.79 3.89
C PHE A 73 8.17 0.19 3.59
N CYS A 74 8.28 -0.50 2.47
CA CYS A 74 9.48 -1.22 2.08
C CYS A 74 10.10 -0.59 0.83
N LYS A 75 11.39 -0.28 0.88
CA LYS A 75 12.14 0.16 -0.30
C LYS A 75 12.27 -0.98 -1.31
N ASP A 76 12.49 -2.19 -0.79
CA ASP A 76 12.67 -3.45 -1.49
C ASP A 76 12.18 -4.61 -0.61
N LYS A 77 12.41 -5.87 -1.01
CA LYS A 77 11.94 -7.06 -0.28
C LYS A 77 12.64 -7.34 1.06
N THR A 78 13.54 -6.47 1.49
CA THR A 78 14.34 -6.67 2.71
C THR A 78 14.43 -5.41 3.57
N THR A 79 14.34 -4.23 2.95
CA THR A 79 14.62 -2.96 3.62
C THR A 79 13.33 -2.23 4.01
N ALA A 80 13.00 -2.24 5.31
CA ALA A 80 11.93 -1.42 5.88
C ALA A 80 12.38 0.04 6.04
N THR A 81 11.57 0.97 5.54
CA THR A 81 11.83 2.43 5.61
C THR A 81 11.03 3.11 6.71
N GLY A 82 10.01 2.43 7.24
CA GLY A 82 9.19 2.92 8.35
C GLY A 82 7.86 2.17 8.41
N TRP A 83 7.10 2.39 9.48
CA TRP A 83 5.76 1.84 9.65
C TRP A 83 4.82 2.88 10.25
N TRP A 84 3.52 2.66 10.11
CA TRP A 84 2.50 3.55 10.61
C TRP A 84 1.19 2.81 10.90
N CYS A 85 0.58 3.01 12.07
CA CYS A 85 -0.66 2.32 12.47
C CYS A 85 -1.88 3.24 12.54
N LYS A 86 -1.71 4.56 12.47
CA LYS A 86 -2.82 5.53 12.52
C LYS A 86 -3.22 5.98 11.13
N ALA A 87 -4.46 6.44 10.95
CA ALA A 87 -4.88 7.03 9.69
C ALA A 87 -3.91 8.12 9.22
N ARG A 88 -3.53 8.11 7.94
CA ARG A 88 -2.55 9.04 7.39
C ARG A 88 -2.78 9.30 5.91
N TYR A 89 -2.84 10.59 5.60
CA TYR A 89 -2.78 11.13 4.25
C TYR A 89 -1.38 11.70 4.05
N ARG A 90 -0.61 11.14 3.12
CA ARG A 90 0.76 11.56 2.87
C ARG A 90 0.92 11.99 1.41
N THR A 91 0.83 13.29 1.19
CA THR A 91 1.04 13.92 -0.12
C THR A 91 2.48 13.80 -0.62
N ASN A 92 3.46 13.63 0.26
CA ASN A 92 4.84 13.38 -0.13
C ASN A 92 5.51 12.42 0.85
N ALA A 93 5.81 11.21 0.38
CA ALA A 93 6.52 10.20 1.14
C ALA A 93 7.96 10.65 1.37
N THR A 94 8.49 10.40 2.57
CA THR A 94 9.87 10.78 2.93
C THR A 94 10.91 10.10 2.04
N GLY A 95 10.57 8.95 1.46
CA GLY A 95 11.36 8.27 0.44
C GLY A 95 10.47 7.48 -0.50
N VAL A 96 11.06 7.02 -1.61
CA VAL A 96 10.38 6.11 -2.54
C VAL A 96 10.28 4.73 -1.89
N PHE A 97 9.09 4.15 -1.90
CA PHE A 97 8.83 2.77 -1.50
C PHE A 97 8.23 2.01 -2.67
N SER A 98 8.50 0.71 -2.74
CA SER A 98 8.03 -0.14 -3.83
C SER A 98 7.19 -1.34 -3.39
N ARG A 99 7.20 -1.62 -2.09
CA ARG A 99 6.44 -2.69 -1.45
C ARG A 99 5.84 -2.18 -0.15
N VAL A 100 4.71 -2.74 0.25
CA VAL A 100 4.15 -2.55 1.59
C VAL A 100 3.86 -3.90 2.23
N TYR A 101 3.94 -3.94 3.56
CA TYR A 101 3.46 -5.04 4.39
C TYR A 101 2.38 -4.51 5.32
N ILE A 102 1.15 -5.01 5.17
CA ILE A 102 0.01 -4.70 6.03
C ILE A 102 -0.17 -5.85 7.00
N TRP A 103 -0.28 -5.55 8.28
CA TRP A 103 -0.44 -6.55 9.33
C TRP A 103 -1.33 -6.02 10.45
N CYS A 104 -2.09 -6.91 11.07
CA CYS A 104 -3.05 -6.59 12.12
C CYS A 104 -2.79 -7.43 13.36
N GLY A 105 -3.21 -6.94 14.53
CA GLY A 105 -3.11 -7.69 15.79
C GLY A 105 -1.72 -7.73 16.44
N GLY A 106 -0.76 -6.94 15.94
CA GLY A 106 0.46 -6.68 16.71
C GLY A 106 0.22 -5.56 17.73
N ILE A 107 0.85 -5.66 18.89
CA ILE A 107 0.77 -4.66 19.96
C ILE A 107 1.42 -3.36 19.45
N ASP A 108 0.73 -2.22 19.63
CA ASP A 108 1.29 -0.89 19.38
C ASP A 108 2.73 -0.78 19.93
N GLY A 109 3.70 -0.56 19.05
CA GLY A 109 5.12 -0.40 19.42
C GLY A 109 6.00 -1.63 19.26
N VAL A 110 5.44 -2.83 19.01
CA VAL A 110 6.24 -3.98 18.58
C VAL A 110 6.45 -3.88 17.07
N LYS A 111 7.70 -3.63 16.65
CA LYS A 111 8.10 -3.68 15.25
C LYS A 111 7.85 -5.09 14.71
N ASN A 112 6.69 -5.31 14.10
CA ASN A 112 6.49 -6.41 13.17
C ASN A 112 6.71 -5.97 11.72
N GLY A 113 7.22 -4.74 11.52
CA GLY A 113 7.50 -4.17 10.22
C GLY A 113 8.74 -4.75 9.55
N THR A 114 8.66 -6.01 9.14
CA THR A 114 9.61 -6.62 8.22
C THR A 114 9.18 -6.40 6.77
N CYS A 115 10.13 -6.60 5.86
CA CYS A 115 9.86 -6.63 4.42
C CYS A 115 9.99 -8.04 3.82
N SER A 116 10.26 -9.03 4.68
CA SER A 116 10.55 -10.44 4.39
C SER A 116 9.91 -11.35 5.42
#